data_AF-A0A840GZF6-F1
#
_entry.id   AF-A0A840GZF6-F1
#
_cell.length_a   1.000
_cell.length_b   1.000
_cell.length_c   1.000
_cell.angle_alpha   90.00
_cell.angle_beta   90.00
_cell.angle_gamma   90.00
#
_symmetry.space_group_name_H-M   'P 1'
#
loop_
_entity.id
_entity.type
_entity.pdbx_description
1 polymer ?
#
loop_
_entity_poly.entity_id
_entity_poly.type
_entity_poly.pdbx_seq_one_letter_code
_entity_poly.pdbx_strand_id
1 'polypeptide(L)' 'MAAIGLVFLPGMMTGQILAGVEPADAVKYQLLIMFLIAGGTGLGTLTAVLGGAHLLTDHRHRLRLDRISR' A
#
# COMPACT_ATOMS: atom_id res chain seq x y z
N MET A 1 -17.43 5.65 13.95
CA MET A 1 -18.83 5.22 13.82
C MET A 1 -18.93 3.83 14.45
N ALA A 2 -19.19 3.78 15.76
CA ALA A 2 -19.41 2.54 16.48
C ALA A 2 -20.90 2.49 16.79
N ALA A 3 -21.62 1.59 16.13
CA ALA A 3 -22.98 1.23 16.53
C ALA A 3 -22.85 -0.02 17.40
N ILE A 4 -23.12 0.13 18.69
CA ILE A 4 -23.05 -0.96 19.66
C ILE A 4 -23.98 -2.09 19.17
N GLY A 5 -23.40 -3.26 18.89
CA GLY A 5 -24.09 -4.44 18.36
C GLY A 5 -23.98 -4.66 16.84
N LEU A 6 -23.45 -3.71 16.06
CA LEU A 6 -23.22 -3.85 14.62
C LEU A 6 -21.75 -3.62 14.29
N VAL A 7 -21.03 -4.70 13.97
CA VAL A 7 -19.67 -4.64 13.44
C VAL A 7 -19.75 -4.24 11.96
N PHE A 8 -19.23 -3.07 11.62
CA PHE A 8 -19.08 -2.67 10.22
C PHE A 8 -17.92 -3.43 9.60
N LEU A 9 -18.24 -4.45 8.81
CA LEU A 9 -17.26 -5.20 8.03
C LEU A 9 -17.00 -4.50 6.68
N PRO A 10 -15.74 -4.43 6.22
CA PRO A 10 -15.41 -3.92 4.90
C PRO A 10 -16.25 -4.56 3.80
N GLY A 11 -16.63 -3.78 2.76
CA GLY A 11 -17.57 -4.23 1.73
C GLY A 11 -17.19 -5.55 1.05
N MET A 12 -15.90 -5.77 0.78
CA MET A 12 -15.39 -7.04 0.24
C MET A 12 -15.60 -8.20 1.21
N MET A 13 -15.24 -8.02 2.49
CA MET A 13 -15.38 -9.05 3.52
C MET A 13 -16.85 -9.41 3.75
N THR A 14 -17.74 -8.42 3.80
CA THR A 14 -19.18 -8.64 3.90
C THR A 14 -19.70 -9.41 2.69
N GLY A 15 -19.27 -9.04 1.47
CA GLY A 15 -19.65 -9.76 0.25
C GLY A 15 -19.22 -11.23 0.25
N GLN A 16 -18.00 -11.51 0.72
CA GLN A 16 -17.49 -12.89 0.86
C GLN A 16 -18.31 -13.69 1.88
N ILE A 17 -18.61 -13.10 3.04
CA ILE A 17 -19.41 -13.76 4.07
C ILE A 17 -20.83 -14.05 3.56
N LEU A 18 -21.46 -13.11 2.86
CA LEU A 18 -22.77 -13.30 2.24
C LEU A 18 -22.75 -14.35 1.12
N ALA A 19 -21.62 -14.53 0.45
CA ALA A 19 -21.41 -15.59 -0.54
C ALA A 19 -21.13 -16.97 0.10
N GLY A 20 -21.15 -17.08 1.43
CA GLY A 20 -20.97 -18.34 2.16
C GLY A 20 -19.53 -18.65 2.59
N VAL A 21 -18.59 -17.71 2.44
CA VAL A 21 -17.22 -17.86 2.95
C VAL A 21 -17.20 -17.71 4.48
N GLU A 22 -16.44 -18.56 5.17
CA GLU A 22 -16.29 -18.46 6.62
C GLU A 22 -15.68 -17.10 7.02
N PRO A 23 -16.21 -16.38 8.04
CA PRO A 23 -15.69 -15.08 8.45
C PRO A 23 -14.19 -15.07 8.76
N ALA A 24 -13.66 -16.16 9.34
CA ALA A 24 -12.24 -16.30 9.62
C ALA A 24 -11.40 -16.23 8.33
N ASP A 25 -11.88 -16.80 7.23
CA ASP A 25 -11.17 -16.78 5.96
C ASP A 25 -11.30 -15.43 5.26
N ALA A 26 -12.47 -14.81 5.28
CA ALA A 26 -12.66 -13.44 4.76
C ALA A 26 -11.70 -12.43 5.43
N VAL A 27 -11.49 -12.55 6.75
CA VAL A 27 -10.53 -11.72 7.50
C VAL A 27 -9.08 -12.00 7.07
N LYS A 28 -8.68 -13.27 6.93
CA LYS A 28 -7.32 -13.64 6.48
C LYS A 28 -7.02 -13.09 5.09
N TYR A 29 -7.98 -13.20 4.17
CA TYR A 29 -7.85 -12.64 2.83
C TYR A 29 -7.69 -11.13 2.86
N GLN A 30 -8.48 -10.43 3.68
CA GLN A 30 -8.34 -8.99 3.83
C GLN A 30 -6.97 -8.60 4.40
N LEU A 31 -6.48 -9.31 5.43
CA LEU A 31 -5.15 -9.07 6.00
C LEU A 31 -4.05 -9.27 4.96
N LEU A 32 -4.11 -10.35 4.18
CA LEU A 32 -3.17 -10.60 3.08
C LEU A 32 -3.10 -9.41 2.11
N ILE A 33 -4.25 -8.91 1.67
CA ILE A 33 -4.34 -7.77 0.75
C ILE A 33 -3.74 -6.51 1.39
N MET A 34 -4.01 -6.25 2.68
CA MET A 34 -3.45 -5.11 3.39
C MET A 34 -1.93 -5.18 3.48
N PHE A 35 -1.36 -6.35 3.77
CA PHE A 35 0.09 -6.54 3.76
C PHE A 35 0.69 -6.38 2.35
N LEU A 36 0.01 -6.87 1.32
CA LEU A 36 0.46 -6.74 -0.06
C LEU A 36 0.49 -5.27 -0.50
N ILE A 37 -0.57 -4.52 -0.20
CA ILE A 37 -0.65 -3.08 -0.51
C ILE A 37 0.43 -2.31 0.26
N ALA A 38 0.55 -2.55 1.58
CA ALA A 38 1.53 -1.86 2.41
C ALA A 38 2.97 -2.16 1.98
N GLY A 39 3.30 -3.44 1.77
CA GLY A 39 4.62 -3.88 1.32
C GLY A 39 4.95 -3.38 -0.09
N GLY A 40 4.02 -3.55 -1.04
CA GLY A 40 4.20 -3.10 -2.42
C GLY A 40 4.36 -1.58 -2.51
N THR A 41 3.56 -0.82 -1.77
CA THR A 41 3.69 0.64 -1.68
C THR A 41 5.02 1.03 -1.03
N GLY A 42 5.38 0.42 0.09
CA GLY A 42 6.63 0.71 0.79
C GLY A 42 7.87 0.47 -0.09
N LEU A 43 7.96 -0.70 -0.72
CA LEU A 43 9.06 -1.02 -1.64
C LEU A 43 9.05 -0.12 -2.88
N GLY A 44 7.87 0.16 -3.44
CA GLY A 44 7.71 1.03 -4.60
C GLY A 44 8.17 2.45 -4.30
N THR A 45 7.73 3.03 -3.18
CA THR A 45 8.15 4.37 -2.75
C THR A 45 9.65 4.42 -2.45
N LEU A 46 10.20 3.44 -1.74
CA LEU A 46 11.65 3.37 -1.49
C LEU A 46 12.45 3.32 -2.81
N THR A 47 12.05 2.46 -3.74
CA THR A 47 12.72 2.32 -5.03
C THR A 47 12.61 3.60 -5.85
N ALA A 48 11.43 4.23 -5.88
CA ALA A 48 11.22 5.48 -6.60
C ALA A 48 12.06 6.63 -6.03
N VAL A 49 12.11 6.76 -4.70
CA VAL A 49 12.88 7.82 -4.02
C VAL A 49 14.38 7.59 -4.18
N LEU A 50 14.87 6.38 -3.92
CA LEU A 50 16.29 6.06 -4.04
C LEU A 50 16.75 6.14 -5.50
N GLY A 51 15.97 5.59 -6.44
CA GLY A 51 16.24 5.70 -7.87
C GLY A 51 16.25 7.14 -8.34
N GLY A 52 15.27 7.94 -7.92
CA GLY A 52 15.24 9.38 -8.17
C GLY A 52 16.47 10.10 -7.62
N ALA A 53 16.86 9.81 -6.37
CA ALA A 53 18.05 10.38 -5.76
C ALA A 53 19.32 10.00 -6.53
N HIS A 54 19.51 8.74 -6.90
CA HIS A 54 20.67 8.29 -7.70
C HIS A 54 20.71 8.91 -9.10
N LEU A 55 19.54 9.15 -9.72
CA LEU A 55 19.47 9.77 -11.05
C LEU A 55 19.70 11.28 -11.00
N LEU A 56 19.30 11.95 -9.93
CA LEU A 56 19.35 13.40 -9.79
C LEU A 56 20.59 13.90 -9.04
N THR A 57 21.26 13.06 -8.25
CA THR A 57 22.48 13.43 -7.52
C THR A 57 23.75 12.92 -8.21
N ASP A 58 24.79 13.74 -8.18
CA ASP A 58 26.13 13.38 -8.66
C ASP A 58 26.98 12.77 -7.52
N HIS A 59 28.15 12.21 -7.84
CA HIS A 59 29.09 11.59 -6.89
C HIS A 59 29.53 12.51 -5.74
N ARG A 60 29.33 13.82 -5.89
CA ARG A 60 29.59 14.87 -4.89
C ARG A 60 28.33 15.32 -4.13
N HIS A 61 27.26 14.53 -4.16
CA HIS A 61 25.93 14.84 -3.60
C HIS A 61 25.32 16.16 -4.10
N ARG A 62 25.74 16.65 -5.27
CA ARG A 62 25.17 17.85 -5.90
C ARG A 62 23.99 17.42 -6.76
N LEU A 63 22.88 18.16 -6.66
CA LEU A 63 21.77 18.02 -7.59
C LEU A 63 22.22 18.43 -9.00
N ARG A 64 22.01 17.53 -9.96
CA ARG A 64 22.27 17.76 -11.39
C ARG A 64 21.13 18.61 -11.96
N LEU A 65 21.21 19.92 -11.74
CA LEU A 65 20.23 20.90 -12.23
C LEU A 65 20.04 20.82 -13.76
N ASP A 66 21.07 20.37 -14.50
CA ASP A 66 21.02 20.11 -15.95
C ASP A 66 19.94 19.10 -16.36
N ARG A 67 19.51 18.20 -15.46
CA ARG A 67 18.43 17.23 -15.72
C ARG A 67 17.04 17.74 -15.34
N ILE A 68 16.97 18.84 -14.58
CA ILE A 68 15.72 19.39 -14.03
C ILE A 68 15.31 20.66 -14.80
N SER A 69 16.28 21.46 -15.24
CA SER A 69 16.06 22.69 -16.01
C SER A 69 16.00 22.37 -17.50
N ARG A 70 14.78 22.16 -18.02
CA ARG A 70 14.49 22.15 -19.46
C ARG A 70 13.60 23.33 -19.80
#